data_AF-A0A1K1PKU6-F1
#
_entry.id   AF-A0A1K1PKU6-F1
#
_cell.length_a   1.000
_cell.length_b   1.000
_cell.length_c   1.000
_cell.angle_alpha   90.00
_cell.angle_beta   90.00
_cell.angle_gamma   90.00
#
_symmetry.space_group_name_H-M   'P 1'
#
loop_
_entity.id
_entity.type
_entity.pdbx_description
1 polymer ?
#
loop_
_entity_poly.entity_id
_entity_poly.type
_entity_poly.pdbx_seq_one_letter_code
_entity_poly.pdbx_strand_id
1 'polypeptide(L)'
;MKHEKQKKKGLFNGALVKLAAVAVFIGCAVLIVTTNKDCETKEEQMARIQTKIDAYETENAELQRVLDSDDLKEYMEKVALEERGYAYPDERRFYDTTRD
;
A
#
# COMPACT_ATOMS: atom_id res chain seq x y z
N MET A 1 -64.24 -25.78 44.74
CA MET A 1 -63.43 -25.75 43.49
C MET A 1 -62.38 -24.66 43.64
N LYS A 2 -61.09 -25.02 43.80
CA LYS A 2 -59.99 -24.04 43.84
C LYS A 2 -59.27 -24.10 42.50
N HIS A 3 -59.43 -23.07 41.68
CA HIS A 3 -58.69 -22.96 40.42
C HIS A 3 -57.27 -22.50 40.72
N GLU A 4 -56.32 -23.43 40.62
CA GLU A 4 -54.90 -23.15 40.66
C GLU A 4 -54.47 -22.58 39.30
N LYS A 5 -54.00 -21.31 39.29
CA LYS A 5 -53.59 -20.61 38.07
C LYS A 5 -52.28 -21.20 37.56
N GLN A 6 -52.35 -21.98 36.48
CA GLN A 6 -51.18 -22.46 35.75
C GLN A 6 -50.36 -21.27 35.20
N LYS A 7 -49.17 -21.05 35.74
CA LYS A 7 -48.18 -20.14 35.15
C LYS A 7 -47.64 -20.77 33.87
N LYS A 8 -48.11 -20.30 32.71
CA LYS A 8 -47.55 -20.67 31.40
C LYS A 8 -46.10 -20.17 31.33
N LYS A 9 -45.12 -21.07 31.47
CA LYS A 9 -43.70 -20.80 31.22
C LYS A 9 -43.50 -20.73 29.70
N GLY A 10 -43.65 -19.53 29.13
CA GLY A 10 -43.23 -19.25 27.76
C GLY A 10 -41.70 -19.23 27.65
N LEU A 11 -41.20 -19.23 26.40
CA LEU A 11 -39.77 -19.23 26.00
C LEU A 11 -38.90 -18.19 26.74
N PHE A 12 -39.53 -17.18 27.33
CA PHE A 12 -38.94 -16.15 28.18
C PHE A 12 -38.95 -16.54 29.66
N ASN A 13 -38.28 -17.63 30.02
CA ASN A 13 -38.00 -17.89 31.43
C ASN A 13 -36.96 -16.83 31.89
N GLY A 14 -37.23 -16.05 32.94
CA GLY A 14 -36.41 -14.88 33.30
C GLY A 14 -34.92 -15.17 33.55
N ALA A 15 -34.56 -16.42 33.86
CA ALA A 15 -33.17 -16.86 33.93
C ALA A 15 -32.49 -16.97 32.55
N LEU A 16 -33.19 -17.45 31.53
CA LEU A 16 -32.70 -17.58 30.15
C LEU A 16 -32.42 -16.20 29.53
N VAL A 17 -33.32 -15.23 29.76
CA VAL A 17 -33.15 -13.85 29.28
C VAL A 17 -31.95 -13.17 29.94
N LYS A 18 -31.74 -13.38 31.24
CA LYS A 18 -30.55 -12.86 31.95
C LYS A 18 -29.26 -13.47 31.43
N LEU A 19 -29.25 -14.78 31.16
CA LEU A 19 -28.10 -15.48 30.59
C LEU A 19 -27.76 -14.97 29.18
N ALA A 20 -28.78 -14.78 28.34
CA ALA A 20 -28.62 -14.19 27.01
C ALA A 20 -28.06 -12.76 27.08
N ALA A 21 -28.56 -11.94 28.01
CA ALA A 21 -28.06 -10.58 28.21
C ALA A 21 -26.57 -10.58 28.61
N VAL A 22 -26.16 -11.44 29.54
CA VAL A 22 -24.74 -11.58 29.93
C VAL A 22 -23.88 -12.02 28.75
N ALA A 23 -24.35 -12.97 27.95
CA ALA A 23 -23.63 -13.42 26.75
C ALA A 23 -23.43 -12.29 25.73
N VAL A 24 -24.45 -11.43 25.53
CA VAL A 24 -24.36 -10.26 24.66
C VAL A 24 -23.33 -9.25 25.19
N PHE A 25 -23.32 -8.96 26.49
CA PHE A 25 -22.33 -8.06 27.08
C PHE A 25 -20.89 -8.56 26.91
N ILE A 26 -20.67 -9.87 27.10
CA ILE A 26 -19.36 -10.48 26.88
C ILE A 26 -18.96 -10.37 25.40
N GLY A 27 -19.89 -10.67 24.48
CA GLY A 27 -19.66 -10.52 23.04
C GLY A 27 -19.29 -9.09 22.64
N CYS A 28 -20.02 -8.09 23.15
CA CYS A 28 -19.70 -6.68 22.93
C CYS A 28 -18.32 -6.29 23.48
N ALA A 29 -17.95 -6.78 24.67
CA ALA A 29 -16.64 -6.50 25.26
C ALA A 29 -15.50 -7.07 24.39
N VAL A 30 -15.65 -8.30 23.88
CA VAL A 30 -14.67 -8.89 22.96
C VAL A 30 -14.56 -8.07 21.67
N LEU A 31 -15.68 -7.67 21.07
CA LEU A 31 -15.69 -6.86 19.84
C LEU A 31 -14.94 -5.54 20.02
N ILE A 32 -15.18 -4.82 21.11
CA ILE A 32 -14.51 -3.54 21.41
C ILE A 32 -12.99 -3.73 21.50
N VAL A 33 -12.53 -4.77 22.21
CA VAL A 33 -11.10 -5.05 22.35
C VAL A 33 -10.45 -5.41 21.01
N THR A 34 -11.15 -6.18 20.16
CA THR A 34 -10.64 -6.51 18.82
C THR A 34 -10.59 -5.29 17.90
N THR A 35 -11.62 -4.43 17.92
CA THR A 35 -11.66 -3.21 17.09
C THR A 35 -10.55 -2.23 17.45
N ASN A 36 -10.21 -2.10 18.73
CA ASN A 36 -9.11 -1.23 19.16
C ASN A 36 -7.75 -1.69 18.61
N LYS A 37 -7.49 -3.01 18.58
CA LYS A 37 -6.26 -3.56 18.00
C LYS A 37 -6.19 -3.37 16.48
N ASP A 38 -7.34 -3.46 15.80
CA ASP A 38 -7.42 -3.24 14.36
C ASP A 38 -7.13 -1.79 13.99
N CYS A 39 -7.52 -0.82 14.82
CA CYS A 39 -7.22 0.60 14.58
C CYS A 39 -5.71 0.87 14.67
N GLU A 40 -5.03 0.41 15.72
CA GLU A 40 -3.57 0.57 15.87
C GLU A 40 -2.81 -0.08 14.70
N THR A 41 -3.21 -1.30 14.33
CA THR A 41 -2.61 -2.00 13.19
C THR A 41 -2.81 -1.23 11.88
N LYS A 42 -3.99 -0.65 11.66
CA LYS A 42 -4.28 0.16 10.46
C LYS A 42 -3.49 1.47 10.45
N GLU A 43 -3.36 2.15 11.59
CA GLU A 43 -2.53 3.35 11.72
C GLU A 43 -1.07 3.06 11.39
N GLU A 44 -0.50 1.96 11.92
CA GLU A 44 0.84 1.53 11.56
C GLU A 44 0.99 1.22 10.06
N GLN A 45 0.00 0.53 9.48
CA GLN A 45 0.00 0.24 8.04
C GLN A 45 -0.05 1.53 7.20
N MET A 46 -0.86 2.50 7.60
CA MET A 46 -0.93 3.81 6.94
C MET A 46 0.40 4.56 7.05
N ALA A 47 1.00 4.62 8.23
CA ALA A 47 2.30 5.27 8.43
C ALA A 47 3.40 4.60 7.58
N ARG A 48 3.41 3.26 7.53
CA ARG A 48 4.35 2.50 6.68
C ARG A 48 4.15 2.77 5.20
N ILE A 49 2.90 2.81 4.74
CA ILE A 49 2.60 3.09 3.33
C ILE A 49 2.99 4.52 2.98
N GLN A 50 2.67 5.50 3.84
CA GLN A 50 3.05 6.89 3.61
C GLN A 50 4.57 7.06 3.53
N THR A 51 5.31 6.43 4.45
CA THR A 51 6.78 6.44 4.41
C THR A 51 7.33 5.91 3.08
N LYS A 52 6.71 4.87 2.52
CA LYS A 52 7.11 4.33 1.21
C LYS A 52 6.77 5.29 0.07
N ILE A 53 5.62 5.94 0.11
CA ILE A 53 5.23 6.94 -0.89
C ILE A 53 6.25 8.07 -0.90
N ASP A 54 6.57 8.63 0.27
CA ASP A 54 7.52 9.74 0.38
C ASP A 54 8.92 9.35 -0.13
N ALA A 55 9.35 8.10 0.17
CA ALA A 55 10.62 7.56 -0.34
C ALA A 55 10.61 7.44 -1.87
N TYR A 56 9.55 6.89 -2.45
CA TYR A 56 9.44 6.75 -3.92
C TYR A 56 9.29 8.10 -4.62
N GLU A 57 8.58 9.07 -4.02
CA GLU A 57 8.50 10.43 -4.57
C GLU A 57 9.87 11.11 -4.59
N THR A 58 10.65 10.95 -3.51
CA THR A 58 12.02 11.46 -3.44
C THR A 58 12.93 10.81 -4.48
N GLU A 59 12.91 9.48 -4.56
CA GLU A 59 13.71 8.72 -5.54
C GLU A 59 13.33 9.10 -6.97
N ASN A 60 12.03 9.17 -7.28
CA ASN A 60 11.56 9.58 -8.60
C ASN A 60 11.96 11.02 -8.94
N ALA A 61 11.91 11.94 -7.98
CA ALA A 61 12.35 13.31 -8.18
C ALA A 61 13.86 13.39 -8.46
N GLU A 62 14.68 12.60 -7.75
CA GLU A 62 16.12 12.52 -8.01
C GLU A 62 16.42 11.92 -9.39
N LEU A 63 15.75 10.82 -9.74
CA LEU A 63 15.88 10.20 -11.08
C LEU A 63 15.51 11.19 -12.18
N GLN A 64 14.41 11.93 -12.01
CA GLN A 64 14.00 12.94 -12.99
C GLN A 64 15.05 14.05 -13.12
N ARG A 65 15.65 14.51 -12.02
CA ARG A 65 16.74 15.49 -12.07
C ARG A 65 17.98 14.98 -12.81
N VAL A 66 18.31 13.70 -12.66
CA VAL A 66 19.43 13.09 -13.39
C VAL A 66 19.08 12.96 -14.87
N LEU A 67 17.86 12.56 -15.20
CA LEU A 67 17.39 12.46 -16.59
C LEU A 67 17.35 13.82 -17.30
N ASP A 68 16.95 14.87 -16.59
CA ASP A 68 16.87 16.24 -17.11
C ASP A 68 18.24 16.95 -17.08
N SER A 69 19.28 16.32 -16.54
CA SER A 69 20.62 16.91 -16.55
C SER A 69 21.22 16.84 -17.96
N ASP A 70 21.75 17.98 -18.42
CA ASP A 70 22.45 18.05 -19.71
C ASP A 70 23.68 17.11 -19.76
N ASP A 71 24.31 16.88 -18.60
CA ASP A 71 25.45 15.98 -18.42
C ASP A 71 25.14 14.54 -18.87
N LEU A 72 23.94 14.03 -18.54
CA LEU A 72 23.56 12.68 -18.93
C LEU A 72 23.38 12.56 -20.45
N LYS A 73 22.79 13.58 -21.07
CA LYS A 73 22.59 13.62 -22.52
C LYS A 73 23.92 13.66 -23.27
N GLU A 74 24.86 14.50 -22.84
CA GLU A 74 26.21 14.57 -23.42
C GLU A 74 26.95 13.24 -23.25
N TYR A 75 26.88 12.63 -22.07
CA TYR A 75 27.46 11.30 -21.83
C TYR A 75 26.88 10.24 -22.76
N MET A 76 25.56 10.20 -22.92
CA MET A 76 24.89 9.24 -23.81
C MET A 76 25.28 9.44 -25.27
N GLU A 77 25.39 10.70 -25.72
CA GLU A 77 25.86 11.05 -27.06
C GLU A 77 27.29 10.55 -27.30
N LYS A 78 28.19 10.78 -26.34
CA LYS A 78 29.58 10.32 -26.41
C LYS A 78 29.67 8.80 -26.56
N VAL A 79 28.96 8.04 -25.72
CA VAL A 79 28.94 6.57 -25.79
C VAL A 79 28.36 6.10 -27.14
N ALA A 80 27.32 6.76 -27.64
CA ALA A 80 26.72 6.44 -28.93
C ALA A 80 27.73 6.61 -30.08
N LEU A 81 28.48 7.70 -30.10
CA LEU A 81 29.46 7.99 -31.16
C LEU A 81 30.74 7.14 -31.04
N GLU A 82 31.31 7.04 -29.83
CA GLU A 82 32.63 6.45 -29.60
C GLU A 82 32.60 4.93 -29.48
N GLU A 83 31.61 4.38 -28.77
CA GLU A 83 31.56 2.93 -28.49
C GLU A 83 30.61 2.17 -29.40
N ARG A 84 29.52 2.82 -29.83
CA ARG A 84 28.49 2.18 -30.67
C ARG A 84 28.62 2.55 -32.14
N GLY A 85 29.46 3.52 -32.47
CA GLY A 85 29.70 3.96 -33.85
C GLY A 85 28.44 4.56 -34.51
N TYR A 86 27.48 5.04 -33.71
CA TYR A 86 26.36 5.81 -34.24
C TYR A 86 26.88 7.10 -34.89
N ALA A 87 26.05 7.67 -35.75
CA ALA A 87 26.27 8.95 -36.41
C ALA A 87 24.94 9.70 -36.44
N TYR A 88 24.98 11.01 -36.63
CA TYR A 88 23.73 11.73 -36.83
C TYR A 88 23.06 11.30 -38.15
N PRO A 89 21.72 11.31 -38.22
CA PRO A 89 20.98 10.85 -39.40
C PRO A 89 21.38 11.53 -40.72
N ASP A 90 21.88 12.77 -40.64
CA ASP A 90 22.31 13.61 -41.75
C ASP A 90 23.84 13.76 -41.86
N GLU A 91 24.61 13.11 -40.99
CA GLU A 91 26.07 13.15 -40.99
C GLU A 91 26.65 12.27 -42.10
N ARG A 92 27.55 12.84 -42.90
CA ARG A 92 28.36 12.09 -43.87
C ARG A 92 29.79 11.97 -43.37
N ARG A 93 30.21 10.75 -43.04
CA ARG A 93 31.58 10.43 -42.61
C ARG A 93 32.35 9.88 -43.79
N PHE A 94 33.49 10.49 -44.12
CA PHE A 94 34.39 10.03 -45.19
C PHE A 94 35.61 9.40 -44.54
N TYR A 95 35.93 8.17 -44.94
CA TYR A 95 37.14 7.47 -44.51
C TYR A 95 38.11 7.44 -45.68
N ASP A 96 39.38 7.74 -45.43
CA ASP A 96 40.41 7.63 -46.44
C ASP A 96 40.75 6.15 -46.66
N THR A 97 40.40 5.63 -47.84
CA THR A 97 40.65 4.25 -48.24
C THR A 97 41.95 4.09 -49.02
N THR A 98 42.77 5.14 -49.15
CA THR A 98 44.01 5.09 -49.95
C THR A 98 45.22 4.55 -49.20
N ARG A 99 45.07 4.28 -47.89
CA ARG A 99 46.07 3.59 -47.06
C ARG A 99 45.56 2.19 -46.70
N ASP A 100 45.65 1.27 -47.67
CA ASP A 100 45.62 -0.17 -47.43
C ASP A 100 46.67 -0.84 -48.35
#